data_AF-A0A9E5ZZM1-F1
#
_entry.id   AF-A0A9E5ZZM1-F1
#
_cell.length_a   1.000
_cell.length_b   1.000
_cell.length_c   1.000
_cell.angle_alpha   90.00
_cell.angle_beta   90.00
_cell.angle_gamma   90.00
#
_symmetry.space_group_name_H-M   'P 1'
#
loop_
_entity.id
_entity.type
_entity.pdbx_description
1 polymer ?
#
loop_
_entity_poly.entity_id
_entity_poly.type
_entity_poly.pdbx_seq_one_letter_code
_entity_poly.pdbx_strand_id
1 'polypeptide(L)'
;MATYEGLKTFKFGASVELADRLAALVVAGVKTGTCSAAVHGPDAEIGERQVCLNSAGQPVCEIETVNMQTLPFAAVTPEMAALEGEGDLSYRYWRDAHEAYFRREGTWQPDMDVIFETFRLTRILDDGFAEASEDAVKAERREAIDNGYTDLERQNG
;
A
#
# COMPACT_ATOMS: atom_id res chain seq x y z
N MET A 1 6.10 -23.92 -14.40
CA MET A 1 6.28 -22.73 -13.54
C MET A 1 5.92 -21.52 -14.39
N ALA A 2 4.78 -20.89 -14.14
CA ALA A 2 4.41 -19.72 -14.93
C ALA A 2 5.32 -18.55 -14.53
N THR A 3 6.30 -18.32 -15.40
CA THR A 3 7.38 -17.35 -15.28
C THR A 3 6.81 -15.93 -15.40
N TYR A 4 7.07 -15.11 -14.40
CA TYR A 4 6.89 -13.65 -14.43
C TYR A 4 8.08 -12.96 -15.12
N GLU A 5 8.83 -13.72 -15.93
CA GLU A 5 10.05 -13.27 -16.61
C GLU A 5 9.76 -12.04 -17.47
N GLY A 6 10.46 -10.95 -17.19
CA GLY A 6 10.34 -9.68 -17.91
C GLY A 6 9.39 -8.65 -17.27
N LEU A 7 8.64 -9.01 -16.22
CA LEU A 7 7.86 -8.02 -15.46
C LEU A 7 8.78 -7.20 -14.54
N LYS A 8 8.47 -5.91 -14.39
CA LYS A 8 9.12 -5.04 -13.40
C LYS A 8 8.81 -5.58 -12.00
N THR A 9 9.83 -5.65 -11.15
CA THR A 9 9.70 -6.06 -9.75
C THR A 9 9.83 -4.86 -8.84
N PHE A 10 9.10 -4.85 -7.72
CA PHE A 10 9.17 -3.78 -6.73
C PHE A 10 8.91 -4.31 -5.31
N LYS A 11 9.16 -3.48 -4.30
CA LYS A 11 8.79 -3.71 -2.91
C LYS A 11 7.97 -2.54 -2.42
N PHE A 12 6.94 -2.81 -1.63
CA PHE A 12 6.24 -1.75 -0.91
C PHE A 12 7.06 -1.27 0.29
N GLY A 13 6.89 -0.01 0.67
CA GLY A 13 7.49 0.55 1.87
C GLY A 13 9.01 0.76 1.80
N ALA A 14 9.54 1.43 2.82
CA ALA A 14 10.96 1.79 2.89
C ALA A 14 11.77 0.99 3.94
N SER A 15 11.14 0.03 4.64
CA SER A 15 11.82 -0.85 5.62
C SER A 15 11.53 -2.31 5.33
N VAL A 16 12.35 -3.20 5.90
CA VAL A 16 12.20 -4.66 5.81
C VAL A 16 10.84 -5.08 6.35
N GLU A 17 10.46 -4.60 7.53
CA GLU A 17 9.20 -4.94 8.17
C GLU A 17 7.99 -4.43 7.39
N LEU A 18 8.10 -3.22 6.83
CA LEU A 18 7.00 -2.61 6.08
C LEU A 18 6.77 -3.33 4.74
N ALA A 19 7.82 -3.81 4.08
CA ALA A 19 7.70 -4.55 2.83
C ALA A 19 6.87 -5.84 2.98
N ASP A 20 7.14 -6.63 4.02
CA ASP A 20 6.40 -7.87 4.27
C ASP A 20 4.95 -7.61 4.67
N ARG A 21 4.71 -6.60 5.53
CA ARG A 21 3.35 -6.23 5.96
C ARG A 21 2.50 -5.78 4.79
N LEU A 22 2.97 -4.81 4.01
CA LEU A 22 2.21 -4.26 2.88
C LEU A 22 1.99 -5.30 1.79
N ALA A 23 2.97 -6.16 1.53
CA ALA A 23 2.78 -7.25 0.58
C ALA A 23 1.73 -8.27 1.07
N ALA A 24 1.67 -8.56 2.38
CA ALA A 24 0.64 -9.41 2.96
C ALA A 24 -0.76 -8.79 2.82
N LEU A 25 -0.91 -7.48 2.99
CA LEU A 25 -2.18 -6.79 2.74
C LEU A 25 -2.64 -6.93 1.29
N VAL A 26 -1.73 -6.84 0.32
CA VAL A 26 -2.05 -7.01 -1.10
C VAL A 26 -2.48 -8.46 -1.38
N VAL A 27 -1.73 -9.44 -0.89
CA VAL A 27 -2.03 -10.86 -1.07
C VAL A 27 -3.37 -11.24 -0.42
N ALA A 28 -3.71 -10.65 0.72
CA ALA A 28 -5.00 -10.81 1.38
C ALA A 28 -6.17 -10.09 0.66
N GLY A 29 -5.89 -9.35 -0.41
CA GLY A 29 -6.89 -8.56 -1.14
C GLY A 29 -7.40 -7.33 -0.39
N VAL A 30 -6.68 -6.90 0.64
CA VAL A 30 -7.02 -5.77 1.51
C VAL A 30 -6.45 -4.47 0.96
N LYS A 31 -5.17 -4.46 0.57
CA LYS A 31 -4.52 -3.32 -0.06
C LYS A 31 -4.72 -3.39 -1.58
N THR A 32 -5.42 -2.40 -2.11
CA THR A 32 -5.75 -2.24 -3.54
C THR A 32 -5.44 -0.82 -4.05
N GLY A 33 -4.90 0.03 -3.19
CA GLY A 33 -4.39 1.36 -3.51
C GLY A 33 -3.00 1.60 -2.94
N THR A 34 -2.29 2.55 -3.52
CA THR A 34 -1.00 3.05 -3.04
C THR A 34 -0.84 4.52 -3.40
N CYS A 35 0.01 5.23 -2.65
CA CYS A 35 0.27 6.64 -2.83
C CYS A 35 1.79 6.91 -2.88
N SER A 36 2.23 7.77 -3.81
CA SER A 36 3.63 8.21 -3.92
C SER A 36 3.72 9.72 -4.13
N ALA A 37 4.89 10.32 -3.84
CA ALA A 37 5.09 11.75 -4.03
C ALA A 37 5.17 12.10 -5.53
N ALA A 38 4.33 13.04 -6.01
CA ALA A 38 4.22 13.32 -7.44
C ALA A 38 5.52 13.86 -8.08
N VAL A 39 6.42 14.41 -7.27
CA VAL A 39 7.75 14.89 -7.71
C VAL A 39 8.63 13.78 -8.30
N HIS A 40 8.35 12.51 -8.01
CA HIS A 40 9.08 11.37 -8.57
C HIS A 40 8.51 10.89 -9.91
N GLY A 41 7.31 11.34 -10.27
CA GLY A 41 6.55 10.75 -11.38
C GLY A 41 5.96 9.39 -11.00
N PRO A 42 5.17 8.78 -11.92
CA PRO A 42 4.50 7.52 -11.65
C PRO A 42 5.47 6.34 -11.66
N ASP A 43 5.21 5.36 -10.79
CA ASP A 43 6.00 4.12 -10.72
C ASP A 43 5.52 3.04 -11.72
N ALA A 44 4.33 3.20 -12.28
CA ALA A 44 3.73 2.29 -13.24
C ALA A 44 2.88 3.04 -14.27
N GLU A 45 2.57 2.39 -15.39
CA GLU A 45 1.52 2.85 -16.31
C GLU A 45 0.19 2.13 -16.04
N ILE A 46 -0.94 2.75 -16.41
CA ILE A 46 -2.25 2.07 -16.37
C ILE A 46 -2.22 0.87 -17.32
N GLY A 47 -2.53 -0.32 -16.80
CA GLY A 47 -2.44 -1.61 -17.49
C GLY A 47 -1.08 -2.30 -17.34
N GLU A 48 -0.10 -1.66 -16.70
CA GLU A 48 1.19 -2.27 -16.40
C GLU A 48 1.03 -3.35 -15.32
N ARG A 49 1.68 -4.49 -15.55
CA ARG A 49 1.78 -5.58 -14.58
C ARG A 49 3.14 -5.58 -13.92
N GLN A 50 3.14 -5.67 -12.60
CA GLN A 50 4.34 -5.64 -11.77
C GLN A 50 4.31 -6.76 -10.75
N VAL A 51 5.48 -7.22 -10.34
CA VAL A 51 5.65 -8.27 -9.33
C VAL A 51 6.06 -7.63 -8.01
N CYS A 52 5.23 -7.82 -7.00
CA CYS A 52 5.56 -7.44 -5.63
C CYS A 52 6.48 -8.50 -5.01
N LEU A 53 7.58 -8.02 -4.42
CA LEU A 53 8.52 -8.84 -3.68
C LEU A 53 8.33 -8.62 -2.17
N ASN A 54 8.62 -9.64 -1.39
CA ASN A 54 8.78 -9.53 0.06
C ASN A 54 10.14 -8.89 0.41
N SER A 55 10.40 -8.68 1.70
CA SER A 55 11.63 -8.10 2.23
C SER A 55 12.89 -8.90 1.85
N ALA A 56 12.78 -10.22 1.77
CA ALA A 56 13.83 -11.13 1.31
C ALA A 56 14.07 -11.10 -0.22
N GLY A 57 13.27 -10.34 -0.98
CA GLY A 57 13.37 -10.25 -2.44
C GLY A 57 12.71 -11.41 -3.17
N GLN A 58 11.85 -12.18 -2.50
CA GLN A 58 11.10 -13.28 -3.09
C GLN A 58 9.77 -12.74 -3.65
N PRO A 59 9.37 -13.15 -4.87
CA PRO A 59 8.07 -12.80 -5.44
C PRO A 59 6.92 -13.37 -4.64
N VAL A 60 5.94 -12.55 -4.30
CA VAL A 60 4.75 -12.98 -3.54
C VAL A 60 3.45 -12.81 -4.32
N CYS A 61 3.33 -11.77 -5.14
CA CYS A 61 2.18 -11.59 -6.03
C CYS A 61 2.49 -10.75 -7.27
N GLU A 62 1.60 -10.84 -8.26
CA GLU A 62 1.52 -9.95 -9.41
C GLU A 62 0.31 -9.03 -9.24
N ILE A 63 0.51 -7.73 -9.50
CA ILE A 63 -0.54 -6.72 -9.55
C ILE A 63 -0.61 -6.06 -10.92
N GLU A 64 -1.77 -5.50 -11.26
CA GLU A 64 -1.97 -4.66 -12.43
C GLU A 64 -2.54 -3.31 -12.00
N THR A 65 -1.87 -2.21 -12.37
CA THR A 65 -2.37 -0.86 -12.13
C THR A 65 -3.59 -0.59 -13.01
N VAL A 66 -4.73 -0.28 -12.41
CA VAL A 66 -6.01 -0.10 -13.13
C VAL A 66 -6.46 1.35 -13.22
N ASN A 67 -5.99 2.21 -12.32
CA ASN A 67 -6.30 3.64 -12.35
C ASN A 67 -5.17 4.42 -11.66
N MET A 68 -5.01 5.68 -12.07
CA MET A 68 -4.02 6.59 -11.53
C MET A 68 -4.53 8.03 -11.60
N GLN A 69 -4.31 8.79 -10.53
CA GLN A 69 -4.64 10.22 -10.50
C GLN A 69 -3.61 10.99 -9.68
N THR A 70 -3.28 12.20 -10.13
CA THR A 70 -2.48 13.16 -9.36
C THR A 70 -3.41 14.16 -8.67
N LEU A 71 -3.28 14.30 -7.36
CA LEU A 71 -4.10 15.19 -6.54
C LEU A 71 -3.29 15.69 -5.33
N PRO A 72 -3.68 16.82 -4.71
CA PRO A 72 -3.07 17.26 -3.47
C PRO A 72 -3.18 16.18 -2.39
N PHE A 73 -2.14 16.02 -1.54
CA PHE A 73 -2.18 15.10 -0.39
C PHE A 73 -3.42 15.35 0.49
N ALA A 74 -3.79 16.62 0.65
CA ALA A 74 -4.97 17.01 1.40
C ALA A 74 -6.32 16.62 0.77
N ALA A 75 -6.34 16.29 -0.53
CA ALA A 75 -7.53 15.91 -1.29
C ALA A 75 -7.77 14.38 -1.32
N VAL A 76 -6.84 13.57 -0.80
CA VAL A 76 -7.08 12.13 -0.63
C VAL A 76 -8.20 11.94 0.39
N THR A 77 -9.29 11.31 -0.04
CA THR A 77 -10.49 11.10 0.80
C THR A 77 -10.33 9.90 1.72
N PRO A 78 -11.13 9.77 2.79
CA PRO A 78 -11.17 8.57 3.61
C PRO A 78 -11.44 7.29 2.81
N GLU A 79 -12.28 7.36 1.78
CA GLU A 79 -12.58 6.22 0.90
C GLU A 79 -11.37 5.82 0.06
N MET A 80 -10.59 6.78 -0.43
CA MET A 80 -9.33 6.51 -1.12
C MET A 80 -8.31 5.89 -0.16
N ALA A 81 -8.10 6.51 1.01
CA ALA A 81 -7.20 6.01 2.03
C ALA A 81 -7.53 4.56 2.47
N ALA A 82 -8.81 4.22 2.57
CA ALA A 82 -9.25 2.87 2.90
C ALA A 82 -8.83 1.81 1.85
N LEU A 83 -8.60 2.19 0.59
CA LEU A 83 -8.08 1.28 -0.44
C LEU A 83 -6.64 0.88 -0.16
N GLU A 84 -5.86 1.69 0.56
CA GLU A 84 -4.52 1.31 0.97
C GLU A 84 -4.53 0.23 2.05
N GLY A 85 -5.63 0.13 2.80
CA GLY A 85 -5.89 -1.01 3.67
C GLY A 85 -4.92 -1.14 4.84
N GLU A 86 -4.25 -0.07 5.26
CA GLU A 86 -3.23 -0.09 6.31
C GLU A 86 -3.81 0.25 7.69
N GLY A 87 -3.09 -0.15 8.74
CA GLY A 87 -3.38 0.24 10.12
C GLY A 87 -4.73 -0.25 10.60
N ASP A 88 -5.58 0.62 11.12
CA ASP A 88 -6.96 0.30 11.54
C ASP A 88 -8.01 0.66 10.47
N LEU A 89 -7.60 0.95 9.23
CA LEU A 89 -8.41 1.52 8.14
C LEU A 89 -8.87 2.97 8.37
N SER A 90 -8.47 3.63 9.46
CA SER A 90 -8.85 5.02 9.70
C SER A 90 -8.08 5.97 8.79
N TYR A 91 -8.76 7.04 8.38
CA TYR A 91 -8.12 8.14 7.66
C TYR A 91 -7.00 8.80 8.47
N ARG A 92 -7.16 8.86 9.80
CA ARG A 92 -6.14 9.37 10.71
C ARG A 92 -4.86 8.55 10.65
N TYR A 93 -4.97 7.22 10.73
CA TYR A 93 -3.81 6.33 10.56
C TYR A 93 -3.12 6.58 9.21
N TRP A 94 -3.90 6.62 8.13
CA TRP A 94 -3.37 6.85 6.78
C TRP A 94 -2.59 8.17 6.71
N ARG A 95 -3.16 9.27 7.24
CA ARG A 95 -2.54 10.59 7.29
C ARG A 95 -1.21 10.56 8.07
N ASP A 96 -1.23 10.03 9.29
CA ASP A 96 -0.07 10.01 10.18
C ASP A 96 1.07 9.15 9.58
N ALA A 97 0.73 7.97 9.04
CA ALA A 97 1.69 7.06 8.41
C ALA A 97 2.33 7.67 7.16
N HIS A 98 1.54 8.30 6.28
CA HIS A 98 2.05 8.91 5.04
C HIS A 98 2.84 10.18 5.29
N GLU A 99 2.43 11.04 6.23
CA GLU A 99 3.23 12.20 6.60
C GLU A 99 4.59 11.77 7.15
N ALA A 100 4.62 10.77 8.03
CA ALA A 100 5.87 10.21 8.53
C ALA A 100 6.74 9.60 7.41
N TYR A 101 6.11 8.90 6.45
CA TYR A 101 6.78 8.35 5.28
C TYR A 101 7.43 9.46 4.42
N PHE A 102 6.67 10.45 3.98
CA PHE A 102 7.17 11.52 3.11
C PHE A 102 8.19 12.43 3.82
N ARG A 103 8.09 12.59 5.14
CA ARG A 103 9.12 13.30 5.93
C ARG A 103 10.44 12.54 5.95
N ARG A 104 10.41 11.21 6.07
CA ARG A 104 11.61 10.38 6.00
C ARG A 104 12.22 10.37 4.60
N GLU A 105 11.38 10.38 3.56
CA GLU A 105 11.80 10.46 2.15
C GLU A 105 12.34 11.86 1.79
N GLY A 106 11.96 12.90 2.54
CA GLY A 106 12.39 14.28 2.29
C GLY A 106 11.52 15.02 1.26
N THR A 107 10.34 14.47 0.93
CA THR A 107 9.40 15.00 -0.07
C THR A 107 8.22 15.75 0.56
N TRP A 108 8.03 15.62 1.89
CA TRP A 108 6.90 16.22 2.59
C TRP A 108 6.80 17.73 2.42
N GLN A 109 5.65 18.17 1.91
CA GLN A 109 5.19 19.56 1.97
C GLN A 109 3.69 19.57 2.26
N PRO A 110 3.15 20.56 3.01
CA PRO A 110 1.72 20.62 3.35
C PRO A 110 0.78 20.63 2.13
N ASP A 111 1.26 21.15 1.01
CA ASP A 111 0.57 21.29 -0.27
C ASP A 111 1.16 20.38 -1.36
N MET A 112 1.92 19.34 -0.99
CA MET A 112 2.46 18.40 -1.97
C MET A 112 1.35 17.68 -2.72
N ASP A 113 1.57 17.48 -4.01
CA ASP A 113 0.78 16.56 -4.81
C ASP A 113 1.29 15.13 -4.62
N VAL A 114 0.35 14.20 -4.66
CA VAL A 114 0.61 12.77 -4.67
C VAL A 114 0.04 12.12 -5.92
N ILE A 115 0.66 11.04 -6.35
CA ILE A 115 0.08 10.12 -7.33
C ILE A 115 -0.58 9.01 -6.53
N PHE A 116 -1.91 8.93 -6.64
CA PHE A 116 -2.69 7.87 -6.05
C PHE A 116 -3.05 6.85 -7.12
N GLU A 117 -2.64 5.61 -6.91
CA GLU A 117 -2.83 4.50 -7.83
C GLU A 117 -3.76 3.48 -7.20
N THR A 118 -4.63 2.87 -8.01
CA THR A 118 -5.34 1.65 -7.62
C THR A 118 -4.93 0.53 -8.54
N PHE A 119 -4.82 -0.66 -7.98
CA PHE A 119 -4.40 -1.86 -8.67
C PHE A 119 -5.27 -3.05 -8.28
N ARG A 120 -5.20 -4.11 -9.07
CA ARG A 120 -5.80 -5.39 -8.75
C ARG A 120 -4.73 -6.46 -8.60
N LEU A 121 -4.91 -7.34 -7.62
CA LEU A 121 -4.17 -8.58 -7.51
C LEU A 121 -4.56 -9.49 -8.69
N THR A 122 -3.61 -9.81 -9.58
CA THR A 122 -3.86 -10.70 -10.72
C THR A 122 -3.44 -12.14 -10.42
N ARG A 123 -2.43 -12.33 -9.56
CA ARG A 123 -1.89 -13.66 -9.25
C ARG A 123 -1.13 -13.71 -7.93
N ILE A 124 -1.35 -14.78 -7.16
CA ILE A 124 -0.50 -15.17 -6.02
C ILE A 124 0.66 -16.03 -6.54
N LEU A 125 1.88 -15.73 -6.08
CA LEU A 125 3.12 -16.39 -6.50
C LEU A 125 3.78 -17.20 -5.39
N ASP A 126 3.40 -16.96 -4.12
CA ASP A 126 3.86 -17.69 -2.95
C ASP A 126 2.65 -18.07 -2.07
N ASP A 127 2.27 -19.34 -2.13
CA ASP A 127 1.12 -19.87 -1.38
C ASP A 127 1.37 -19.87 0.14
N GLY A 128 2.62 -20.12 0.58
CA GLY A 128 2.95 -20.12 2.00
C GLY A 128 2.90 -18.72 2.60
N PHE A 129 3.33 -17.72 1.82
CA PHE A 129 3.14 -16.31 2.18
C PHE A 129 1.65 -15.93 2.23
N ALA A 130 0.85 -16.43 1.27
CA ALA A 130 -0.58 -16.17 1.24
C ALA A 130 -1.33 -16.79 2.44
N GLU A 131 -1.00 -18.02 2.82
CA GLU A 131 -1.57 -18.67 4.02
C GLU A 131 -1.31 -17.87 5.30
N ALA A 132 -0.14 -17.21 5.40
CA ALA A 132 0.21 -16.37 6.55
C ALA A 132 -0.39 -14.94 6.49
N SER A 133 -0.94 -14.51 5.35
CA SER A 133 -1.33 -13.12 5.12
C SER A 133 -2.50 -12.68 6.01
N GLU A 134 -3.48 -13.56 6.28
CA GLU A 134 -4.62 -13.23 7.15
C GLU A 134 -4.20 -12.89 8.58
N ASP A 135 -3.23 -13.63 9.12
CA ASP A 135 -2.73 -13.40 10.48
C ASP A 135 -1.85 -12.15 10.54
N ALA A 136 -1.09 -11.85 9.47
CA ALA A 136 -0.37 -10.59 9.33
C ALA A 136 -1.34 -9.39 9.33
N VAL A 137 -2.46 -9.46 8.59
CA VAL A 137 -3.51 -8.42 8.60
C VAL A 137 -4.05 -8.22 10.01
N LYS A 138 -4.41 -9.30 10.72
CA LYS A 138 -4.94 -9.21 12.11
C LYS A 138 -3.92 -8.59 13.06
N ALA A 139 -2.65 -8.95 12.93
CA ALA A 139 -1.57 -8.40 13.75
C ALA A 139 -1.40 -6.90 13.50
N GLU A 140 -1.43 -6.46 12.24
CA GLU A 140 -1.35 -5.04 11.88
C GLU A 140 -2.53 -4.24 12.45
N ARG A 141 -3.77 -4.78 12.33
CA ARG A 141 -4.95 -4.17 12.95
C ARG A 141 -4.79 -4.02 14.45
N ARG A 142 -4.30 -5.07 15.11
CA ARG A 142 -4.08 -5.08 16.56
C ARG A 142 -3.06 -4.03 16.96
N GLU A 143 -1.94 -3.95 16.25
CA GLU A 143 -0.88 -2.97 16.52
C GLU A 143 -1.40 -1.53 16.39
N ALA A 144 -2.18 -1.22 15.35
CA ALA A 144 -2.80 0.10 15.22
C ALA A 144 -3.72 0.42 16.42
N ILE A 145 -4.53 -0.54 16.85
CA ILE A 145 -5.40 -0.41 18.02
C ILE A 145 -4.63 -0.19 19.30
N ASP A 146 -3.58 -0.97 19.53
CA ASP A 146 -2.73 -0.87 20.72
C ASP A 146 -1.97 0.46 20.75
N ASN A 147 -1.69 1.04 19.57
CA ASN A 147 -1.13 2.39 19.41
C ASN A 147 -2.16 3.52 19.49
N GLY A 148 -3.42 3.22 19.83
CA GLY A 148 -4.46 4.20 20.07
C GLY A 148 -5.24 4.65 18.82
N TYR A 149 -5.05 3.99 17.68
CA TYR A 149 -5.93 4.12 16.52
C TYR A 149 -7.17 3.25 16.74
N THR A 150 -8.32 3.87 16.84
CA THR A 150 -9.58 3.14 16.95
C THR A 150 -10.48 3.69 15.87
N ASP A 151 -11.18 2.79 15.18
CA ASP A 151 -12.08 3.03 14.04
C ASP A 151 -13.34 3.85 14.44
N LEU A 152 -13.13 4.98 15.13
CA LEU A 152 -14.14 5.91 15.64
C LEU A 152 -14.33 7.13 14.74
N GLU A 153 -13.65 7.22 13.60
CA GLU A 153 -13.87 8.29 12.61
C GLU A 153 -14.47 7.79 11.29
N ARG A 154 -15.41 6.83 11.36
CA ARG A 154 -16.54 6.81 10.40
C ARG A 154 -17.64 7.81 10.79
N GLN A 155 -17.27 8.97 11.32
CA GLN A 155 -18.15 10.10 11.69
C GLN A 155 -17.27 11.35 11.57
N ASN A 156 -17.48 12.31 10.66
CA ASN A 156 -18.71 12.99 10.22
C ASN A 156 -18.57 13.28 8.72
N GLY A 157 -19.60 13.14 7.88
CA GLY A 157 -20.75 14.05 7.86
C GLY A 157 -20.49 15.14 6.82
#